data_AF-A0AAE5GT38-F1
#
_entry.id   AF-A0AAE5GT38-F1
#
_cell.length_a   1.000
_cell.length_b   1.000
_cell.length_c   1.000
_cell.angle_alpha   90.00
_cell.angle_beta   90.00
_cell.angle_gamma   90.00
#
_symmetry.space_group_name_H-M   'P 1'
#
loop_
_entity.id
_entity.type
_entity.pdbx_description
1 polymer ?
#
loop_
_entity_poly.entity_id
_entity_poly.type
_entity_poly.pdbx_seq_one_letter_code
_entity_poly.pdbx_strand_id
1 'polypeptide(L)'
;MKKILLALSVLSVSLASPLALADQASAAINASTQSPVYTLDGKLVLGRVESVYLEEIEALKGVSFAGKIDTGADTTSMHATNIHVSSSDPQFSQLKDHKLMKALIDFDPIDDVDYDDWNAELFAPYGVKVTFTIKHPHTGESIEVSRPIERVGVIRNRTQKEPILRPTITLPMTIAGKTVMTQVNLTDRNQFSAPILIGKTFLDNNAWVYAGYDYLQEQKNAQLVGKKESVEIAGVKQKISYSLQNNYSSLHATNINIDSNKQLVSFDVEDGNGSSETLTRPLVRMLNVSGNKRPMVFVPIDTNGAETQYWLVYLTDRSKLNSQLRLGKGTLNRRFMIDTGATSLLSGKPKTISSKSKAMQVSGEESLLLDGIELTAEPSLVVKTPLLKVASFEIFEKKGKEWVTYYLTDQNGEAKQFSKPINKTLKVGDSTRPVVFGTFTLYGEKVELPYAIDVLDEDETSDYFVIGQKMSKNGVLINTRADHLLDSYPLFKAGHIEVAQVEGLSFPVKLDTGADVSSINAQNIKQFEKDGKPMVSFSYQNDLGMEKDFTLEVVDSMKIRAKKGEKPTIRPVVEMQVKLGELEKKIRVNLKDRSRFHYSMILGKNFLKYGAVVGSEHNYILTEKPDYEK
;
A
#
# COMPACT_ATOMS: atom_id res chain seq x y z
N MET A 1 39.40 30.48 49.10
CA MET A 1 38.20 31.32 49.31
C MET A 1 37.79 31.80 47.92
N LYS A 2 36.67 31.32 47.34
CA LYS A 2 35.37 32.05 47.24
C LYS A 2 35.59 33.53 46.86
N LYS A 3 35.05 34.15 45.80
CA LYS A 3 33.84 33.88 44.99
C LYS A 3 33.80 34.91 43.83
N ILE A 4 33.20 34.49 42.71
CA ILE A 4 32.22 35.19 41.85
C ILE A 4 32.68 36.39 41.02
N LEU A 5 32.71 36.18 39.69
CA LEU A 5 32.34 37.19 38.70
C LEU A 5 31.11 36.70 37.90
N LEU A 6 30.26 37.68 37.64
CA LEU A 6 28.99 37.70 36.92
C LEU A 6 29.09 37.06 35.52
N ALA A 7 28.12 36.19 35.16
CA ALA A 7 27.79 35.92 33.77
C ALA A 7 26.26 35.99 33.62
N LEU A 8 25.83 37.00 32.86
CA LEU A 8 24.46 37.26 32.45
C LEU A 8 24.08 36.20 31.39
N SER A 9 23.09 35.35 31.66
CA SER A 9 22.40 34.58 30.61
C SER A 9 20.96 35.05 30.52
N VAL A 10 20.63 35.64 29.37
CA VAL A 10 19.26 35.96 28.99
C VAL A 10 18.62 34.65 28.53
N LEU A 11 17.85 34.02 29.41
CA LEU A 11 16.94 32.93 29.02
C LEU A 11 15.68 33.56 28.45
N SER A 12 15.54 33.58 27.13
CA SER A 12 14.26 33.73 26.47
C SER A 12 13.49 32.42 26.62
N VAL A 13 12.68 32.32 27.68
CA VAL A 13 11.70 31.24 27.84
C VAL A 13 10.56 31.53 26.87
N SER A 14 10.52 30.81 25.76
CA SER A 14 9.30 30.64 24.98
C SER A 14 8.29 29.90 25.86
N LEU A 15 7.26 30.61 26.31
CA LEU A 15 6.07 30.03 26.93
C LEU A 15 5.31 29.21 25.87
N ALA A 16 5.75 27.97 25.64
CA ALA A 16 4.88 26.96 25.05
C ALA A 16 3.90 26.51 26.13
N SER A 17 2.61 26.59 25.83
CA SER A 17 1.51 26.20 26.72
C SER A 17 1.70 24.77 27.22
N PRO A 18 1.62 24.48 28.53
CA PRO A 18 1.81 23.11 29.05
C PRO A 18 0.71 22.13 28.63
N LEU A 19 -0.44 22.61 28.12
CA LEU A 19 -1.52 21.77 27.60
C LEU A 19 -1.17 21.10 26.25
N ALA A 20 -0.52 21.81 25.32
CA ALA A 20 -0.19 21.26 24.00
C ALA A 20 0.82 20.09 24.07
N LEU A 21 1.73 20.13 25.05
CA LEU A 21 2.69 19.04 25.30
C LEU A 21 2.04 17.80 25.95
N ALA A 22 0.93 17.97 26.69
CA ALA A 22 0.23 16.87 27.36
C ALA A 22 -0.62 16.05 26.37
N ASP A 23 -1.30 16.71 25.42
CA ASP A 23 -2.09 16.02 24.39
C ASP A 23 -1.22 15.29 23.36
N GLN A 24 -0.07 15.86 22.98
CA GLN A 24 0.89 15.20 22.08
C GLN A 24 1.51 13.94 22.69
N ALA A 25 1.71 13.88 24.02
CA ALA A 25 2.19 12.69 24.71
C ALA A 25 1.18 11.52 24.65
N SER A 26 -0.12 11.82 24.51
CA SER A 26 -1.20 10.83 24.42
C SER A 26 -1.31 10.16 23.04
N ALA A 27 -0.83 10.85 21.99
CA ALA A 27 -0.83 10.37 20.61
C ALA A 27 0.43 9.58 20.24
N ALA A 28 1.53 9.72 21.00
CA ALA A 28 2.78 9.01 20.75
C ALA A 28 2.63 7.49 20.94
N ILE A 29 3.21 6.71 20.03
CA ILE A 29 3.30 5.25 20.14
C ILE A 29 4.78 4.90 20.30
N ASN A 30 5.11 4.04 21.27
CA ASN A 30 6.47 3.54 21.46
C ASN A 30 6.81 2.46 20.41
N ALA A 31 6.88 2.89 19.15
CA ALA A 31 7.10 2.09 17.97
C ALA A 31 7.56 2.98 16.81
N SER A 32 8.03 2.37 15.72
CA SER A 32 8.44 3.11 14.53
C SER A 32 7.97 2.43 13.25
N THR A 33 8.11 3.12 12.12
CA THR A 33 7.86 2.54 10.80
C THR A 33 8.74 1.33 10.52
N GLN A 34 9.95 1.27 11.10
CA GLN A 34 10.83 0.11 10.99
C GLN A 34 10.41 -1.05 11.94
N SER A 35 9.94 -0.70 13.14
CA SER A 35 9.53 -1.65 14.19
C SER A 35 8.07 -1.37 14.58
N PRO A 36 7.10 -1.79 13.75
CA PRO A 36 5.69 -1.45 13.95
C PRO A 36 5.05 -2.25 15.08
N VAL A 37 3.91 -1.75 15.56
CA VAL A 37 3.03 -2.46 16.50
C VAL A 37 1.93 -3.21 15.77
N TYR A 38 1.47 -4.31 16.38
CA TYR A 38 0.43 -5.19 15.83
C TYR A 38 -0.90 -5.04 16.55
N THR A 39 -0.87 -4.46 17.75
CA THR A 39 -2.02 -4.12 18.57
C THR A 39 -1.78 -2.76 19.21
N LEU A 40 -2.84 -1.98 19.37
CA LEU A 40 -2.81 -0.65 19.99
C LEU A 40 -4.15 -0.42 20.68
N ASP A 41 -4.12 0.05 21.93
CA ASP A 41 -5.31 0.29 22.75
C ASP A 41 -6.27 -0.91 22.79
N GLY A 42 -5.71 -2.13 22.90
CA GLY A 42 -6.47 -3.39 22.92
C GLY A 42 -7.08 -3.84 21.58
N LYS A 43 -6.87 -3.06 20.51
CA LYS A 43 -7.37 -3.32 19.15
C LYS A 43 -6.25 -3.80 18.23
N LEU A 44 -6.60 -4.40 17.09
CA LEU A 44 -5.63 -4.74 16.06
C LEU A 44 -5.04 -3.48 15.41
N VAL A 45 -3.82 -3.57 14.88
CA VAL A 45 -3.28 -2.57 13.95
C VAL A 45 -3.16 -3.25 12.59
N LEU A 46 -4.03 -2.90 11.65
CA LEU A 46 -4.05 -3.48 10.32
C LEU A 46 -3.16 -2.69 9.37
N GLY A 47 -2.56 -3.36 8.40
CA GLY A 47 -2.00 -2.69 7.22
C GLY A 47 -3.09 -2.13 6.31
N ARG A 48 -2.68 -1.47 5.24
CA ARG A 48 -3.56 -0.96 4.16
C ARG A 48 -4.28 -2.08 3.40
N VAL A 49 -3.68 -3.25 3.30
CA VAL A 49 -4.28 -4.46 2.73
C VAL A 49 -4.04 -5.61 3.69
N GLU A 50 -5.05 -6.45 3.92
CA GLU A 50 -4.93 -7.62 4.79
C GLU A 50 -5.63 -8.85 4.19
N SER A 51 -5.27 -10.02 4.71
CA SER A 51 -5.98 -11.28 4.43
C SER A 51 -7.32 -11.30 5.16
N VAL A 52 -8.42 -11.42 4.42
CA VAL A 52 -9.79 -11.56 4.96
C VAL A 52 -10.29 -12.97 4.69
N TYR A 53 -10.90 -13.59 5.71
CA TYR A 53 -11.43 -14.95 5.66
C TYR A 53 -12.93 -14.96 5.98
N LEU A 54 -13.67 -15.81 5.28
CA LEU A 54 -15.12 -16.03 5.44
C LEU A 54 -15.38 -17.43 6.00
N GLU A 55 -14.87 -17.69 7.22
CA GLU A 55 -14.76 -19.03 7.80
C GLU A 55 -16.11 -19.74 8.07
N GLU A 56 -17.22 -19.00 8.14
CA GLU A 56 -18.57 -19.59 8.31
C GLU A 56 -19.07 -20.26 7.01
N ILE A 57 -18.52 -19.88 5.86
CA ILE A 57 -18.87 -20.50 4.58
C ILE A 57 -17.91 -21.68 4.39
N GLU A 58 -18.40 -22.90 4.63
CA GLU A 58 -17.58 -24.12 4.65
C GLU A 58 -16.69 -24.28 3.40
N ALA A 59 -17.23 -24.00 2.21
CA ALA A 59 -16.49 -24.05 0.95
C ALA A 59 -15.36 -23.01 0.84
N LEU A 60 -15.31 -21.99 1.70
CA LEU A 60 -14.29 -20.93 1.72
C LEU A 60 -13.39 -20.99 2.96
N LYS A 61 -13.48 -22.06 3.76
CA LYS A 61 -12.66 -22.21 4.97
C LYS A 61 -11.17 -22.18 4.63
N GLY A 62 -10.41 -21.34 5.34
CA GLY A 62 -8.99 -21.10 5.05
C GLY A 62 -8.70 -20.36 3.73
N VAL A 63 -9.71 -19.94 2.97
CA VAL A 63 -9.53 -19.23 1.71
C VAL A 63 -9.37 -17.73 1.94
N SER A 64 -8.15 -17.30 1.64
CA SER A 64 -7.64 -15.94 1.52
C SER A 64 -8.28 -14.97 0.51
N PHE A 65 -9.03 -13.94 0.94
CA PHE A 65 -9.36 -12.79 0.09
C PHE A 65 -8.52 -11.56 0.44
N ALA A 66 -8.07 -10.80 -0.57
CA ALA A 66 -7.45 -9.50 -0.32
C ALA A 66 -8.52 -8.49 0.11
N GLY A 67 -8.39 -7.96 1.32
CA GLY A 67 -9.21 -6.86 1.84
C GLY A 67 -8.44 -5.56 1.83
N LYS A 68 -8.93 -4.55 1.10
CA LYS A 68 -8.37 -3.20 1.16
C LYS A 68 -9.00 -2.45 2.34
N ILE A 69 -8.18 -1.93 3.24
CA ILE A 69 -8.62 -1.25 4.46
C ILE A 69 -8.76 0.25 4.20
N ASP A 70 -9.95 0.78 4.41
CA ASP A 70 -10.34 2.13 4.02
C ASP A 70 -11.08 2.83 5.17
N THR A 71 -10.33 3.60 5.98
CA THR A 71 -10.89 4.44 7.05
C THR A 71 -11.87 5.49 6.52
N GLY A 72 -11.75 5.84 5.23
CA GLY A 72 -12.59 6.83 4.57
C GLY A 72 -13.94 6.30 4.08
N ALA A 73 -14.22 5.00 4.24
CA ALA A 73 -15.44 4.34 3.81
C ALA A 73 -16.32 3.94 4.99
N ASP A 74 -17.55 4.44 5.04
CA ASP A 74 -18.47 4.18 6.16
C ASP A 74 -18.94 2.73 6.23
N THR A 75 -18.90 1.99 5.12
CA THR A 75 -19.36 0.59 5.08
C THR A 75 -18.34 -0.33 4.43
N THR A 76 -18.19 -1.52 5.00
CA THR A 76 -17.55 -2.66 4.36
C THR A 76 -18.35 -3.11 3.12
N SER A 77 -17.66 -3.51 2.06
CA SER A 77 -18.28 -4.04 0.83
C SER A 77 -17.53 -5.23 0.25
N MET A 78 -18.27 -6.13 -0.37
CA MET A 78 -17.76 -7.40 -0.88
C MET A 78 -18.24 -7.65 -2.30
N HIS A 79 -17.35 -8.24 -3.12
CA HIS A 79 -17.70 -8.76 -4.44
C HIS A 79 -18.70 -9.91 -4.31
N ALA A 80 -19.84 -9.79 -4.97
CA ALA A 80 -20.80 -10.87 -5.16
C ALA A 80 -21.49 -10.72 -6.53
N THR A 81 -21.97 -11.83 -7.08
CA THR A 81 -22.77 -11.85 -8.33
C THR A 81 -24.14 -12.49 -8.07
N ASN A 82 -25.04 -12.46 -9.06
CA ASN A 82 -26.39 -13.01 -8.95
C ASN A 82 -27.12 -12.59 -7.67
N ILE A 83 -26.98 -11.31 -7.31
CA ILE A 83 -27.56 -10.75 -6.09
C ILE A 83 -29.05 -10.57 -6.33
N HIS A 84 -29.87 -11.29 -5.59
CA HIS A 84 -31.32 -11.17 -5.63
C HIS A 84 -31.89 -10.87 -4.25
N VAL A 85 -32.90 -10.02 -4.20
CA VAL A 85 -33.64 -9.65 -2.98
C VAL A 85 -35.09 -10.05 -3.19
N SER A 86 -35.63 -10.82 -2.24
CA SER A 86 -37.03 -11.26 -2.24
C SER A 86 -37.65 -11.07 -0.86
N SER A 87 -38.98 -11.07 -0.81
CA SER A 87 -39.75 -11.00 0.42
C SER A 87 -40.79 -12.11 0.44
N SER A 88 -40.99 -12.73 1.61
CA SER A 88 -42.10 -13.66 1.84
C SER A 88 -43.40 -12.96 2.26
N ASP A 89 -43.37 -11.65 2.49
CA ASP A 89 -44.53 -10.86 2.87
C ASP A 89 -45.51 -10.74 1.68
N PRO A 90 -46.81 -11.02 1.85
CA PRO A 90 -47.78 -10.92 0.77
C PRO A 90 -47.79 -9.55 0.05
N GLN A 91 -47.60 -8.44 0.78
CA GLN A 91 -47.58 -7.07 0.24
C GLN A 91 -46.42 -6.86 -0.74
N PHE A 92 -45.29 -7.51 -0.49
CA PHE A 92 -44.05 -7.32 -1.23
C PHE A 92 -43.66 -8.52 -2.11
N SER A 93 -44.39 -9.65 -2.01
CA SER A 93 -44.09 -10.93 -2.67
C SER A 93 -43.93 -10.88 -4.19
N GLN A 94 -44.58 -9.92 -4.85
CA GLN A 94 -44.51 -9.72 -6.30
C GLN A 94 -43.34 -8.82 -6.74
N LEU A 95 -42.72 -8.11 -5.79
CA LEU A 95 -41.58 -7.24 -6.04
C LEU A 95 -40.27 -8.00 -5.80
N LYS A 96 -39.24 -7.66 -6.58
CA LYS A 96 -37.90 -8.23 -6.45
C LYS A 96 -36.83 -7.18 -6.61
N ASP A 97 -35.66 -7.49 -6.06
CA ASP A 97 -34.41 -6.77 -6.27
C ASP A 97 -34.57 -5.27 -6.05
N HIS A 98 -34.21 -4.45 -7.03
CA HIS A 98 -34.29 -2.99 -6.94
C HIS A 98 -35.72 -2.50 -6.66
N LYS A 99 -36.75 -3.09 -7.30
CA LYS A 99 -38.14 -2.66 -7.10
C LYS A 99 -38.61 -2.94 -5.68
N LEU A 100 -38.21 -4.09 -5.12
CA LEU A 100 -38.50 -4.44 -3.74
C LEU A 100 -37.78 -3.51 -2.78
N MET A 101 -36.47 -3.32 -2.94
CA MET A 101 -35.69 -2.41 -2.09
C MET A 101 -36.24 -0.99 -2.13
N LYS A 102 -36.62 -0.49 -3.31
CA LYS A 102 -37.22 0.83 -3.46
C LYS A 102 -38.57 0.94 -2.74
N ALA A 103 -39.44 -0.07 -2.90
CA ALA A 103 -40.73 -0.09 -2.22
C ALA A 103 -40.59 -0.17 -0.69
N LEU A 104 -39.59 -0.91 -0.18
CA LEU A 104 -39.33 -0.99 1.26
C LEU A 104 -38.86 0.33 1.84
N ILE A 105 -37.94 1.03 1.18
CA ILE A 105 -37.42 2.31 1.71
C ILE A 105 -38.42 3.47 1.59
N ASP A 106 -39.44 3.34 0.74
CA ASP A 106 -40.52 4.33 0.59
C ASP A 106 -41.77 3.92 1.39
N PHE A 107 -41.69 2.86 2.19
CA PHE A 107 -42.83 2.37 2.97
C PHE A 107 -42.84 3.07 4.34
N ASP A 108 -43.92 3.79 4.65
CA ASP A 108 -44.02 4.66 5.84
C ASP A 108 -43.44 4.04 7.13
N PRO A 109 -43.73 2.77 7.51
CA PRO A 109 -43.14 2.16 8.72
C PRO A 109 -41.62 2.07 8.75
N ILE A 110 -40.96 2.11 7.59
CA ILE A 110 -39.49 2.12 7.44
C ILE A 110 -38.99 3.55 7.20
N ASP A 111 -39.64 4.31 6.32
CA ASP A 111 -39.24 5.68 5.97
C ASP A 111 -39.39 6.66 7.14
N ASP A 112 -40.32 6.40 8.07
CA ASP A 112 -40.50 7.18 9.30
C ASP A 112 -39.38 6.96 10.33
N VAL A 113 -38.49 5.98 10.13
CA VAL A 113 -37.33 5.69 11.00
C VAL A 113 -36.08 6.32 10.39
N ASP A 114 -35.25 6.96 11.23
CA ASP A 114 -33.98 7.54 10.78
C ASP A 114 -33.11 6.46 10.10
N TYR A 115 -32.48 6.83 8.99
CA TYR A 115 -31.64 5.93 8.20
C TYR A 115 -30.50 5.30 9.03
N ASP A 116 -29.96 6.05 9.99
CA ASP A 116 -28.88 5.54 10.85
C ASP A 116 -29.38 4.46 11.82
N ASP A 117 -30.68 4.43 12.10
CA ASP A 117 -31.35 3.43 12.96
C ASP A 117 -31.86 2.21 12.17
N TRP A 118 -31.77 2.20 10.84
CA TRP A 118 -32.18 1.06 10.02
C TRP A 118 -31.31 -0.18 10.31
N ASN A 119 -31.96 -1.26 10.73
CA ASN A 119 -31.32 -2.52 11.15
C ASN A 119 -32.20 -3.74 10.86
N ALA A 120 -31.67 -4.95 11.10
CA ALA A 120 -32.37 -6.20 10.79
C ALA A 120 -33.76 -6.33 11.44
N GLU A 121 -33.98 -5.79 12.65
CA GLU A 121 -35.27 -5.87 13.34
C GLU A 121 -36.36 -5.10 12.60
N LEU A 122 -36.02 -3.94 12.02
CA LEU A 122 -36.93 -3.13 11.22
C LEU A 122 -37.42 -3.87 9.97
N PHE A 123 -36.55 -4.65 9.33
CA PHE A 123 -36.87 -5.38 8.08
C PHE A 123 -37.42 -6.78 8.33
N ALA A 124 -37.24 -7.35 9.53
CA ALA A 124 -37.63 -8.72 9.87
C ALA A 124 -39.12 -9.05 9.62
N PRO A 125 -40.11 -8.18 9.93
CA PRO A 125 -41.53 -8.47 9.70
C PRO A 125 -41.87 -8.78 8.25
N TYR A 126 -41.11 -8.20 7.31
CA TYR A 126 -41.36 -8.34 5.88
C TYR A 126 -40.63 -9.53 5.26
N GLY A 127 -39.97 -10.38 6.07
CA GLY A 127 -39.34 -11.62 5.62
C GLY A 127 -38.38 -11.45 4.44
N VAL A 128 -37.61 -10.35 4.44
CA VAL A 128 -36.74 -9.99 3.31
C VAL A 128 -35.46 -10.80 3.35
N LYS A 129 -35.16 -11.47 2.24
CA LYS A 129 -34.01 -12.35 2.07
C LYS A 129 -33.16 -11.88 0.90
N VAL A 130 -31.85 -12.03 1.05
CA VAL A 130 -30.85 -11.78 0.00
C VAL A 130 -30.21 -13.11 -0.37
N THR A 131 -30.24 -13.48 -1.64
CA THR A 131 -29.44 -14.57 -2.21
C THR A 131 -28.35 -13.98 -3.11
N PHE A 132 -27.18 -14.58 -3.11
CA PHE A 132 -26.06 -14.13 -3.92
C PHE A 132 -25.04 -15.26 -4.12
N THR A 133 -24.17 -15.09 -5.12
CA THR A 133 -23.12 -16.04 -5.43
C THR A 133 -21.75 -15.46 -5.10
N ILE A 134 -20.93 -16.26 -4.42
CA ILE A 134 -19.48 -16.05 -4.30
C ILE A 134 -18.79 -17.12 -5.14
N LYS A 135 -17.84 -16.73 -5.99
CA LYS A 135 -17.04 -17.69 -6.74
C LYS A 135 -15.80 -18.08 -5.93
N HIS A 136 -15.59 -19.38 -5.71
CA HIS A 136 -14.38 -19.87 -5.07
C HIS A 136 -13.15 -19.49 -5.94
N PRO A 137 -12.17 -18.73 -5.41
CA PRO A 137 -11.09 -18.17 -6.23
C PRO A 137 -10.16 -19.23 -6.84
N HIS A 138 -9.97 -20.36 -6.15
CA HIS A 138 -9.09 -21.44 -6.62
C HIS A 138 -9.77 -22.45 -7.56
N THR A 139 -10.96 -22.95 -7.21
CA THR A 139 -11.68 -24.00 -7.96
C THR A 139 -12.66 -23.45 -9.00
N GLY A 140 -13.20 -22.25 -8.77
CA GLY A 140 -14.22 -21.63 -9.62
C GLY A 140 -15.64 -22.07 -9.31
N GLU A 141 -15.82 -22.90 -8.28
CA GLU A 141 -17.12 -23.32 -7.76
C GLU A 141 -17.98 -22.09 -7.42
N SER A 142 -19.26 -22.14 -7.81
CA SER A 142 -20.24 -21.10 -7.50
C SER A 142 -20.93 -21.45 -6.20
N ILE A 143 -20.69 -20.66 -5.16
CA ILE A 143 -21.24 -20.87 -3.82
C ILE A 143 -22.43 -19.94 -3.67
N GLU A 144 -23.63 -20.50 -3.62
CA GLU A 144 -24.85 -19.73 -3.35
C GLU A 144 -25.02 -19.54 -1.85
N VAL A 145 -25.17 -18.29 -1.44
CA VAL A 145 -25.34 -17.89 -0.03
C VAL A 145 -26.67 -17.18 0.09
N SER A 146 -27.39 -17.45 1.19
CA SER A 146 -28.67 -16.83 1.47
C SER A 146 -28.73 -16.34 2.91
N ARG A 147 -29.06 -15.06 3.09
CA ARG A 147 -29.09 -14.38 4.40
C ARG A 147 -30.32 -13.46 4.49
N PRO A 148 -30.85 -13.19 5.69
CA PRO A 148 -31.78 -12.08 5.87
C PRO A 148 -31.10 -10.76 5.48
N ILE A 149 -31.89 -9.78 5.03
CA ILE A 149 -31.38 -8.43 4.84
C ILE A 149 -31.13 -7.79 6.21
N GLU A 150 -30.02 -7.06 6.35
CA GLU A 150 -29.77 -6.20 7.50
C GLU A 150 -30.48 -4.85 7.30
N ARG A 151 -30.24 -4.23 6.14
CA ARG A 151 -30.89 -2.99 5.71
C ARG A 151 -30.70 -2.78 4.22
N VAL A 152 -31.37 -1.77 3.68
CA VAL A 152 -31.12 -1.26 2.33
C VAL A 152 -30.13 -0.10 2.41
N GLY A 153 -28.89 -0.31 1.95
CA GLY A 153 -27.88 0.74 1.85
C GLY A 153 -28.21 1.71 0.73
N VAL A 154 -28.31 3.01 1.05
CA VAL A 154 -28.69 4.06 0.09
C VAL A 154 -27.44 4.86 -0.32
N ILE A 155 -26.82 4.50 -1.44
CA ILE A 155 -25.62 5.19 -1.94
C ILE A 155 -25.99 6.32 -2.88
N ARG A 156 -26.01 7.53 -2.34
CA ARG A 156 -26.26 8.75 -3.10
C ARG A 156 -25.00 9.20 -3.82
N ASN A 157 -24.98 9.07 -5.14
CA ASN A 157 -24.01 9.79 -5.95
C ASN A 157 -24.61 11.15 -6.30
N ARG A 158 -23.95 12.25 -5.90
CA ARG A 158 -24.47 13.62 -6.12
C ARG A 158 -24.68 14.01 -7.59
N THR A 159 -24.19 13.22 -8.56
CA THR A 159 -24.46 13.42 -10.01
C THR A 159 -25.61 12.59 -10.57
N GLN A 160 -26.20 11.68 -9.78
CA GLN A 160 -27.33 10.84 -10.20
C GLN A 160 -28.59 11.30 -9.46
N LYS A 161 -29.71 11.44 -10.19
CA LYS A 161 -31.01 11.80 -9.59
C LYS A 161 -31.52 10.72 -8.64
N GLU A 162 -31.24 9.45 -8.94
CA GLU A 162 -31.65 8.32 -8.12
C GLU A 162 -30.46 7.74 -7.34
N PRO A 163 -30.65 7.38 -6.06
CA PRO A 163 -29.63 6.69 -5.28
C PRO A 163 -29.39 5.28 -5.80
N ILE A 164 -28.15 4.80 -5.65
CA ILE A 164 -27.82 3.40 -5.87
C ILE A 164 -28.18 2.63 -4.59
N LEU A 165 -29.20 1.78 -4.67
CA LEU A 165 -29.57 0.90 -3.56
C LEU A 165 -28.71 -0.35 -3.56
N ARG A 166 -28.25 -0.77 -2.38
CA ARG A 166 -27.48 -2.01 -2.18
C ARG A 166 -28.10 -2.81 -1.03
N PRO A 167 -28.28 -4.13 -1.18
CA PRO A 167 -28.61 -4.95 -0.04
C PRO A 167 -27.41 -5.03 0.89
N THR A 168 -27.62 -4.72 2.16
CA THR A 168 -26.66 -4.93 3.24
C THR A 168 -27.04 -6.22 3.97
N ILE A 169 -26.06 -7.06 4.24
CA ILE A 169 -26.22 -8.26 5.09
C ILE A 169 -25.20 -8.21 6.22
N THR A 170 -25.43 -9.00 7.26
CA THR A 170 -24.42 -9.25 8.29
C THR A 170 -23.67 -10.56 8.00
N LEU A 171 -22.33 -10.53 8.05
CA LEU A 171 -21.45 -11.67 7.77
C LEU A 171 -20.24 -11.65 8.71
N PRO A 172 -19.84 -12.76 9.36
CA PRO A 172 -18.59 -12.81 10.10
C PRO A 172 -17.40 -12.73 9.14
N MET A 173 -16.52 -11.78 9.41
CA MET A 173 -15.25 -11.62 8.70
C MET A 173 -14.10 -11.79 9.68
N THR A 174 -13.13 -12.63 9.33
CA THR A 174 -11.93 -12.84 10.14
C THR A 174 -10.73 -12.15 9.50
N ILE A 175 -10.05 -11.31 10.28
CA ILE A 175 -8.78 -10.69 9.90
C ILE A 175 -7.81 -10.86 11.07
N ALA A 176 -6.61 -11.38 10.80
CA ALA A 176 -5.57 -11.62 11.81
C ALA A 176 -6.07 -12.39 13.05
N GLY A 177 -6.93 -13.39 12.83
CA GLY A 177 -7.52 -14.23 13.89
C GLY A 177 -8.66 -13.59 14.68
N LYS A 178 -9.02 -12.32 14.44
CA LYS A 178 -10.18 -11.67 15.03
C LYS A 178 -11.38 -11.75 14.08
N THR A 179 -12.46 -12.39 14.53
CA THR A 179 -13.73 -12.46 13.81
C THR A 179 -14.66 -11.35 14.28
N VAL A 180 -15.23 -10.59 13.34
CA VAL A 180 -16.19 -9.51 13.60
C VAL A 180 -17.44 -9.75 12.77
N MET A 181 -18.60 -9.75 13.42
CA MET A 181 -19.89 -9.71 12.72
C MET A 181 -20.05 -8.34 12.07
N THR A 182 -19.95 -8.30 10.75
CA THR A 182 -19.79 -7.06 10.00
C THR A 182 -21.00 -6.85 9.10
N GLN A 183 -21.51 -5.61 9.04
CA GLN A 183 -22.45 -5.22 8.00
C GLN A 183 -21.71 -5.00 6.67
N VAL A 184 -22.16 -5.69 5.62
CA VAL A 184 -21.48 -5.78 4.33
C VAL A 184 -22.43 -5.44 3.19
N ASN A 185 -22.06 -4.43 2.41
CA ASN A 185 -22.72 -4.10 1.16
C ASN A 185 -22.30 -5.07 0.06
N LEU A 186 -23.26 -5.76 -0.56
CA LEU A 186 -23.02 -6.64 -1.70
C LEU A 186 -23.01 -5.84 -3.00
N THR A 187 -21.96 -5.98 -3.80
CA THR A 187 -21.83 -5.27 -5.08
C THR A 187 -20.85 -5.99 -6.01
N ASP A 188 -21.00 -5.81 -7.33
CA ASP A 188 -19.96 -6.27 -8.26
C ASP A 188 -18.70 -5.40 -8.12
N ARG A 189 -17.64 -5.98 -7.57
CA ARG A 189 -16.30 -5.38 -7.48
C ARG A 189 -15.25 -5.88 -8.49
N ASN A 190 -15.64 -6.51 -9.61
CA ASN A 190 -14.71 -7.08 -10.62
C ASN A 190 -13.68 -6.08 -11.18
N GLN A 191 -14.03 -4.79 -11.23
CA GLN A 191 -13.14 -3.73 -11.72
C GLN A 191 -12.09 -3.27 -10.69
N PHE A 192 -12.23 -3.63 -9.41
CA PHE A 192 -11.33 -3.21 -8.35
C PHE A 192 -10.16 -4.19 -8.17
N SER A 193 -9.10 -3.76 -7.50
CA SER A 193 -7.93 -4.60 -7.18
C SER A 193 -8.16 -5.59 -6.05
N ALA A 194 -9.09 -5.27 -5.13
CA ALA A 194 -9.44 -6.11 -4.00
C ALA A 194 -10.94 -6.45 -4.04
N PRO A 195 -11.30 -7.75 -3.92
CA PRO A 195 -12.69 -8.19 -3.89
C PRO A 195 -13.43 -7.71 -2.65
N ILE A 196 -12.72 -7.38 -1.57
CA ILE A 196 -13.30 -6.86 -0.33
C ILE A 196 -12.69 -5.49 -0.01
N LEU A 197 -13.53 -4.55 0.40
CA LEU A 197 -13.13 -3.29 1.00
C LEU A 197 -13.67 -3.26 2.43
N ILE A 198 -12.78 -3.11 3.40
CA ILE A 198 -13.07 -3.08 4.83
C ILE A 198 -13.19 -1.60 5.24
N GLY A 199 -14.37 -1.21 5.71
CA GLY A 199 -14.69 0.15 6.16
C GLY A 199 -15.09 0.20 7.63
N LYS A 200 -15.69 1.31 8.06
CA LYS A 200 -16.05 1.57 9.46
C LYS A 200 -16.90 0.49 10.12
N THR A 201 -17.86 -0.10 9.39
CA THR A 201 -18.68 -1.23 9.91
C THR A 201 -17.87 -2.44 10.39
N PHE A 202 -16.61 -2.59 9.97
CA PHE A 202 -15.66 -3.53 10.58
C PHE A 202 -14.72 -2.81 11.54
N LEU A 203 -14.14 -1.68 11.13
CA LEU A 203 -13.01 -1.03 11.81
C LEU A 203 -13.38 -0.46 13.19
N ASP A 204 -14.57 0.11 13.31
CA ASP A 204 -15.00 0.78 14.53
C ASP A 204 -14.95 -0.19 15.70
N ASN A 205 -14.31 0.24 16.79
CA ASN A 205 -14.04 -0.56 17.98
C ASN A 205 -13.15 -1.79 17.79
N ASN A 206 -12.66 -2.07 16.58
CA ASN A 206 -11.96 -3.32 16.28
C ASN A 206 -10.50 -3.16 15.87
N ALA A 207 -10.18 -2.10 15.14
CA ALA A 207 -8.85 -1.94 14.55
C ALA A 207 -8.46 -0.49 14.28
N TRP A 208 -7.18 -0.22 14.50
CA TRP A 208 -6.44 0.90 13.91
C TRP A 208 -5.86 0.50 12.56
N VAL A 209 -5.48 1.48 11.74
CA VAL A 209 -4.93 1.23 10.40
C VAL A 209 -3.62 1.98 10.20
N TYR A 210 -2.54 1.25 9.93
CA TYR A 210 -1.25 1.80 9.56
C TYR A 210 -1.02 1.62 8.05
N ALA A 211 -1.27 2.68 7.27
CA ALA A 211 -1.24 2.63 5.81
C ALA A 211 0.17 2.47 5.21
N GLY A 212 1.23 2.59 6.02
CA GLY A 212 2.62 2.38 5.60
C GLY A 212 2.95 0.92 5.29
N TYR A 213 2.12 -0.03 5.73
CA TYR A 213 2.31 -1.46 5.50
C TYR A 213 1.18 -2.07 4.68
N ASP A 214 1.52 -3.00 3.80
CA ASP A 214 0.59 -3.99 3.25
C ASP A 214 0.84 -5.35 3.92
N TYR A 215 -0.23 -6.02 4.38
CA TYR A 215 -0.19 -7.29 5.11
C TYR A 215 0.70 -7.22 6.36
N LEU A 216 0.47 -6.20 7.20
CA LEU A 216 1.25 -5.97 8.42
C LEU A 216 1.17 -7.21 9.32
N GLN A 217 -0.04 -7.76 9.50
CA GLN A 217 -0.29 -8.88 10.39
C GLN A 217 0.41 -10.19 9.95
N GLU A 218 0.69 -10.34 8.65
CA GLU A 218 1.40 -11.50 8.11
C GLU A 218 2.92 -11.45 8.36
N GLN A 219 3.48 -10.30 8.74
CA GLN A 219 4.93 -10.13 8.86
C GLN A 219 5.58 -11.10 9.86
N LYS A 220 4.96 -11.34 11.02
CA LYS A 220 5.50 -12.26 12.03
C LYS A 220 5.61 -13.70 11.53
N ASN A 221 4.74 -14.07 10.59
CA ASN A 221 4.65 -15.41 10.02
C ASN A 221 5.30 -15.49 8.63
N ALA A 222 5.94 -14.41 8.16
CA ALA A 222 6.56 -14.37 6.85
C ALA A 222 7.66 -15.41 6.73
N GLN A 223 7.53 -16.29 5.73
CA GLN A 223 8.56 -17.28 5.42
C GLN A 223 9.75 -16.59 4.73
N LEU A 224 10.97 -16.99 5.09
CA LEU A 224 12.18 -16.54 4.43
C LEU A 224 12.35 -17.30 3.12
N VAL A 225 12.63 -16.55 2.05
CA VAL A 225 13.05 -17.07 0.73
C VAL A 225 14.42 -16.53 0.38
N GLY A 226 15.25 -17.32 -0.27
CA GLY A 226 16.58 -16.92 -0.71
C GLY A 226 16.57 -16.19 -2.05
N LYS A 227 17.73 -15.72 -2.49
CA LYS A 227 17.90 -15.07 -3.81
C LYS A 227 17.72 -15.99 -5.02
N LYS A 228 17.75 -17.30 -4.81
CA LYS A 228 17.54 -18.33 -5.84
C LYS A 228 16.61 -19.39 -5.29
N GLU A 229 15.41 -19.45 -5.83
CA GLU A 229 14.38 -20.39 -5.42
C GLU A 229 13.78 -21.13 -6.62
N SER A 230 13.12 -22.25 -6.34
CA SER A 230 12.31 -22.97 -7.31
C SER A 230 11.13 -23.61 -6.59
N VAL A 231 10.02 -23.74 -7.31
CA VAL A 231 8.79 -24.41 -6.85
C VAL A 231 8.27 -25.32 -7.96
N GLU A 232 7.28 -26.14 -7.66
CA GLU A 232 6.57 -26.94 -8.66
C GLU A 232 5.16 -26.41 -8.85
N ILE A 233 4.70 -26.42 -10.10
CA ILE A 233 3.34 -26.10 -10.50
C ILE A 233 2.84 -27.30 -11.28
N ALA A 234 1.98 -28.10 -10.66
CA ALA A 234 1.50 -29.37 -11.24
C ALA A 234 2.65 -30.27 -11.72
N GLY A 235 3.68 -30.43 -10.87
CA GLY A 235 4.88 -31.22 -11.18
C GLY A 235 5.89 -30.56 -12.10
N VAL A 236 5.57 -29.42 -12.73
CA VAL A 236 6.50 -28.69 -13.61
C VAL A 236 7.32 -27.70 -12.77
N LYS A 237 8.65 -27.81 -12.83
CA LYS A 237 9.57 -27.00 -12.03
C LYS A 237 9.71 -25.57 -12.56
N GLN A 238 9.52 -24.59 -11.67
CA GLN A 238 9.53 -23.17 -12.00
C GLN A 238 10.61 -22.43 -11.19
N LYS A 239 11.59 -21.85 -11.89
CA LYS A 239 12.60 -20.97 -11.26
C LYS A 239 11.97 -19.61 -10.92
N ILE A 240 12.29 -19.11 -9.73
CA ILE A 240 11.74 -17.85 -9.21
C ILE A 240 12.70 -16.68 -9.43
N SER A 241 12.16 -15.55 -9.87
CA SER A 241 12.73 -14.21 -9.70
C SER A 241 11.79 -13.31 -8.91
N TYR A 242 12.27 -12.13 -8.52
CA TYR A 242 11.54 -11.18 -7.69
C TYR A 242 11.38 -9.85 -8.40
N SER A 243 10.24 -9.20 -8.23
CA SER A 243 10.06 -7.78 -8.54
C SER A 243 9.71 -7.05 -7.27
N LEU A 244 10.64 -6.20 -6.83
CA LEU A 244 10.50 -5.43 -5.59
C LEU A 244 9.61 -4.19 -5.78
N GLN A 245 9.35 -3.80 -7.04
CA GLN A 245 8.56 -2.62 -7.39
C GLN A 245 7.14 -2.97 -7.86
N ASN A 246 7.00 -4.02 -8.68
CA ASN A 246 5.70 -4.37 -9.28
C ASN A 246 4.84 -5.21 -8.33
N ASN A 247 3.55 -4.87 -8.24
CA ASN A 247 2.63 -5.58 -7.36
C ASN A 247 2.31 -7.02 -7.82
N TYR A 248 2.07 -7.22 -9.12
CA TYR A 248 1.57 -8.51 -9.62
C TYR A 248 2.70 -9.47 -9.99
N SER A 249 2.54 -10.72 -9.56
CA SER A 249 3.37 -11.84 -9.98
C SER A 249 3.03 -12.26 -11.41
N SER A 250 3.99 -12.85 -12.12
CA SER A 250 3.81 -13.34 -13.49
C SER A 250 4.38 -14.72 -13.69
N LEU A 251 3.69 -15.52 -14.50
CA LEU A 251 4.05 -16.88 -14.83
C LEU A 251 4.20 -17.03 -16.34
N HIS A 252 5.24 -17.74 -16.76
CA HIS A 252 5.39 -18.21 -18.13
C HIS A 252 4.24 -19.16 -18.46
N ALA A 253 3.48 -18.83 -19.50
CA ALA A 253 2.50 -19.75 -20.04
C ALA A 253 2.39 -19.61 -21.56
N THR A 254 2.11 -20.74 -22.20
CA THR A 254 1.82 -20.89 -23.63
C THR A 254 0.38 -21.39 -23.80
N ASN A 255 -0.11 -21.44 -25.05
CA ASN A 255 -1.43 -21.96 -25.39
C ASN A 255 -2.59 -21.41 -24.54
N ILE A 256 -2.53 -20.12 -24.20
CA ILE A 256 -3.50 -19.47 -23.33
C ILE A 256 -4.84 -19.30 -24.06
N ASN A 257 -5.86 -20.02 -23.61
CA ASN A 257 -7.23 -19.95 -24.08
C ASN A 257 -8.18 -19.45 -22.98
N ILE A 258 -8.99 -18.43 -23.27
CA ILE A 258 -9.92 -17.82 -22.29
C ILE A 258 -11.36 -18.14 -22.69
N ASP A 259 -12.03 -18.99 -21.91
CA ASP A 259 -13.47 -19.19 -22.01
C ASP A 259 -14.17 -18.11 -21.17
N SER A 260 -14.60 -17.05 -21.85
CA SER A 260 -15.29 -15.91 -21.20
C SER A 260 -16.68 -16.27 -20.69
N ASN A 261 -17.32 -17.31 -21.21
CA ASN A 261 -18.67 -17.72 -20.77
C ASN A 261 -18.57 -18.49 -19.45
N LYS A 262 -17.60 -19.39 -19.34
CA LYS A 262 -17.35 -20.17 -18.10
C LYS A 262 -16.46 -19.43 -17.10
N GLN A 263 -15.86 -18.30 -17.52
CA GLN A 263 -14.87 -17.55 -16.75
C GLN A 263 -13.71 -18.48 -16.31
N LEU A 264 -13.16 -19.22 -17.29
CA LEU A 264 -12.04 -20.15 -17.14
C LEU A 264 -10.92 -19.78 -18.11
N VAL A 265 -9.69 -20.13 -17.75
CA VAL A 265 -8.49 -19.98 -18.58
C VAL A 265 -7.76 -21.31 -18.60
N SER A 266 -7.54 -21.86 -19.79
CA SER A 266 -6.68 -23.02 -20.03
C SER A 266 -5.34 -22.53 -20.56
N PHE A 267 -4.23 -23.10 -20.10
CA PHE A 267 -2.87 -22.69 -20.49
C PHE A 267 -1.87 -23.78 -20.14
N ASP A 268 -0.74 -23.80 -20.83
CA ASP A 268 0.34 -24.73 -20.56
C ASP A 268 1.41 -24.06 -19.71
N VAL A 269 1.89 -24.77 -18.70
CA VAL A 269 3.03 -24.39 -17.87
C VAL A 269 4.21 -25.22 -18.32
N GLU A 270 5.29 -24.55 -18.74
CA GLU A 270 6.48 -25.20 -19.27
C GLU A 270 7.72 -24.90 -18.41
N ASP A 271 8.63 -25.86 -18.30
CA ASP A 271 9.98 -25.63 -17.79
C ASP A 271 11.00 -25.48 -18.93
N GLY A 272 12.21 -25.04 -18.58
CA GLY A 272 13.29 -24.89 -19.57
C GLY A 272 13.85 -26.20 -20.13
N ASN A 273 13.38 -27.36 -19.66
CA ASN A 273 13.82 -28.69 -20.09
C ASN A 273 12.78 -29.40 -20.98
N GLY A 274 11.66 -28.74 -21.30
CA GLY A 274 10.59 -29.29 -22.14
C GLY A 274 9.51 -30.08 -21.40
N SER A 275 9.51 -30.09 -20.06
CA SER A 275 8.37 -30.57 -19.28
C SER A 275 7.23 -29.56 -19.40
N SER A 276 6.03 -30.03 -19.70
CA SER A 276 4.85 -29.20 -19.88
C SER A 276 3.63 -29.87 -19.26
N GLU A 277 2.74 -29.07 -18.67
CA GLU A 277 1.46 -29.52 -18.15
C GLU A 277 0.37 -28.48 -18.43
N THR A 278 -0.81 -28.94 -18.86
CA THR A 278 -1.96 -28.06 -19.11
C THR A 278 -2.76 -27.85 -17.83
N LEU A 279 -3.00 -26.59 -17.49
CA LEU A 279 -3.87 -26.20 -16.38
C LEU A 279 -5.10 -25.46 -16.88
N THR A 280 -6.25 -25.71 -16.24
CA THR A 280 -7.45 -24.89 -16.39
C THR A 280 -7.83 -24.27 -15.06
N ARG A 281 -7.84 -22.93 -14.98
CA ARG A 281 -8.08 -22.18 -13.74
C ARG A 281 -9.18 -21.12 -13.89
N PRO A 282 -9.87 -20.74 -12.81
CA PRO A 282 -10.82 -19.64 -12.83
C PRO A 282 -10.15 -18.32 -13.25
N LEU A 283 -10.76 -17.63 -14.20
CA LEU A 283 -10.36 -16.26 -14.54
C LEU A 283 -10.71 -15.34 -13.38
N VAL A 284 -9.71 -14.72 -12.77
CA VAL A 284 -9.93 -13.70 -11.74
C VAL A 284 -10.29 -12.37 -12.39
N ARG A 285 -9.50 -11.93 -13.39
CA ARG A 285 -9.76 -10.75 -14.23
C ARG A 285 -8.71 -10.61 -15.35
N MET A 286 -8.94 -9.67 -16.27
CA MET A 286 -7.93 -9.23 -17.24
C MET A 286 -7.14 -8.04 -16.71
N LEU A 287 -5.84 -8.21 -16.49
CA LEU A 287 -4.91 -7.16 -16.09
C LEU A 287 -4.33 -6.45 -17.31
N ASN A 288 -4.23 -5.13 -17.29
CA ASN A 288 -3.49 -4.39 -18.31
C ASN A 288 -2.01 -4.28 -17.91
N VAL A 289 -1.13 -4.85 -18.71
CA VAL A 289 0.33 -4.83 -18.50
C VAL A 289 0.97 -4.27 -19.77
N SER A 290 1.58 -3.09 -19.66
CA SER A 290 2.22 -2.40 -20.80
C SER A 290 1.31 -2.29 -22.02
N GLY A 291 0.05 -1.89 -21.81
CA GLY A 291 -0.96 -1.73 -22.87
C GLY A 291 -1.66 -3.03 -23.29
N ASN A 292 -1.19 -4.18 -22.82
CA ASN A 292 -1.71 -5.48 -23.22
C ASN A 292 -2.55 -6.12 -22.11
N LYS A 293 -3.72 -6.67 -22.47
CA LYS A 293 -4.54 -7.43 -21.52
C LYS A 293 -3.95 -8.84 -21.32
N ARG A 294 -3.80 -9.25 -20.05
CA ARG A 294 -3.29 -10.55 -19.63
C ARG A 294 -4.25 -11.17 -18.60
N PRO A 295 -4.63 -12.45 -18.75
CA PRO A 295 -5.49 -13.10 -17.77
C PRO A 295 -4.77 -13.30 -16.45
N MET A 296 -5.47 -13.05 -15.35
CA MET A 296 -5.02 -13.35 -13.99
C MET A 296 -5.70 -14.60 -13.47
N VAL A 297 -4.92 -15.51 -12.90
CA VAL A 297 -5.38 -16.79 -12.35
C VAL A 297 -4.62 -17.11 -11.06
N PHE A 298 -5.24 -17.88 -10.17
CA PHE A 298 -4.52 -18.55 -9.10
C PHE A 298 -3.90 -19.84 -9.63
N VAL A 299 -2.62 -20.07 -9.38
CA VAL A 299 -1.93 -21.33 -9.71
C VAL A 299 -1.60 -22.12 -8.44
N PRO A 300 -1.68 -23.47 -8.46
CA PRO A 300 -1.29 -24.28 -7.33
C PRO A 300 0.24 -24.33 -7.27
N ILE A 301 0.79 -24.15 -6.08
CA ILE A 301 2.23 -24.12 -5.85
C ILE A 301 2.55 -25.16 -4.81
N ASP A 302 3.34 -26.13 -5.23
CA ASP A 302 3.85 -27.18 -4.36
C ASP A 302 5.26 -26.79 -3.92
N THR A 303 5.43 -26.77 -2.60
CA THR A 303 6.71 -26.59 -1.93
C THR A 303 6.97 -27.82 -1.07
N ASN A 304 8.21 -28.29 -1.05
CA ASN A 304 8.56 -29.58 -0.44
C ASN A 304 8.07 -29.68 1.03
N GLY A 305 7.11 -30.59 1.27
CA GLY A 305 6.60 -30.90 2.62
C GLY A 305 5.64 -29.88 3.23
N ALA A 306 5.01 -29.01 2.44
CA ALA A 306 3.95 -28.10 2.91
C ALA A 306 2.64 -28.31 2.14
N GLU A 307 1.53 -27.82 2.69
CA GLU A 307 0.24 -27.78 1.99
C GLU A 307 0.34 -26.95 0.70
N THR A 308 -0.35 -27.41 -0.35
CA THR A 308 -0.41 -26.70 -1.64
C THR A 308 -0.92 -25.28 -1.44
N GLN A 309 -0.12 -24.32 -1.88
CA GLN A 309 -0.48 -22.91 -1.83
C GLN A 309 -1.10 -22.47 -3.15
N TYR A 310 -1.84 -21.36 -3.13
CA TYR A 310 -2.34 -20.73 -4.35
C TYR A 310 -1.80 -19.31 -4.49
N TRP A 311 -1.08 -19.06 -5.59
CA TRP A 311 -0.48 -17.75 -5.88
C TRP A 311 -1.17 -17.11 -7.08
N LEU A 312 -1.55 -15.84 -6.93
CA LEU A 312 -2.18 -15.06 -8.00
C LEU A 312 -1.09 -14.58 -8.97
N VAL A 313 -1.21 -14.98 -10.23
CA VAL A 313 -0.28 -14.60 -11.31
C VAL A 313 -1.05 -14.07 -12.51
N TYR A 314 -0.44 -13.18 -13.29
CA TYR A 314 -0.87 -13.00 -14.68
C TYR A 314 -0.04 -13.88 -15.62
N LEU A 315 -0.70 -14.44 -16.62
CA LEU A 315 -0.07 -15.32 -17.60
C LEU A 315 0.57 -14.49 -18.72
N THR A 316 1.81 -14.79 -19.07
CA THR A 316 2.54 -14.10 -20.13
C THR A 316 3.67 -14.97 -20.68
N ASP A 317 4.16 -14.68 -21.88
CA ASP A 317 5.38 -15.30 -22.36
C ASP A 317 6.61 -14.76 -21.59
N ARG A 318 7.40 -15.68 -21.04
CA ARG A 318 8.68 -15.44 -20.34
C ARG A 318 9.74 -16.46 -20.78
N SER A 319 9.55 -17.12 -21.92
CA SER A 319 10.44 -18.17 -22.46
C SER A 319 11.89 -17.70 -22.60
N LYS A 320 12.09 -16.41 -22.94
CA LYS A 320 13.41 -15.78 -23.08
C LYS A 320 14.11 -15.43 -21.76
N LEU A 321 13.46 -15.65 -20.61
CA LEU A 321 14.00 -15.30 -19.30
C LEU A 321 14.49 -16.54 -18.55
N ASN A 322 15.51 -16.37 -17.72
CA ASN A 322 16.06 -17.45 -16.88
C ASN A 322 15.10 -17.95 -15.79
N SER A 323 14.00 -17.22 -15.53
CA SER A 323 12.98 -17.55 -14.53
C SER A 323 11.58 -17.42 -15.12
N GLN A 324 10.87 -18.52 -15.08
CA GLN A 324 9.53 -18.64 -15.62
C GLN A 324 8.49 -18.06 -14.65
N LEU A 325 8.78 -17.98 -13.35
CA LEU A 325 7.93 -17.34 -12.34
C LEU A 325 8.60 -16.09 -11.76
N ARG A 326 7.93 -14.94 -11.81
CA ARG A 326 8.35 -13.71 -11.12
C ARG A 326 7.36 -13.37 -10.02
N LEU A 327 7.82 -13.27 -8.78
CA LEU A 327 6.99 -12.85 -7.64
C LEU A 327 6.99 -11.33 -7.50
N GLY A 328 5.81 -10.73 -7.48
CA GLY A 328 5.61 -9.30 -7.20
C GLY A 328 5.23 -9.04 -5.73
N LYS A 329 5.13 -7.76 -5.35
CA LYS A 329 4.82 -7.34 -3.97
C LYS A 329 3.57 -7.99 -3.40
N GLY A 330 2.51 -8.21 -4.18
CA GLY A 330 1.28 -8.82 -3.68
C GLY A 330 1.48 -10.23 -3.13
N THR A 331 2.31 -11.05 -3.79
CA THR A 331 2.67 -12.39 -3.26
C THR A 331 3.70 -12.29 -2.15
N LEU A 332 4.70 -11.42 -2.30
CA LEU A 332 5.76 -11.23 -1.31
C LEU A 332 5.21 -10.71 0.03
N ASN A 333 4.43 -9.64 0.02
CA ASN A 333 3.89 -8.99 1.22
C ASN A 333 2.96 -9.91 2.00
N ARG A 334 2.25 -10.79 1.32
CA ARG A 334 1.36 -11.75 1.98
C ARG A 334 2.12 -12.94 2.60
N ARG A 335 3.33 -13.27 2.15
CA ARG A 335 3.94 -14.58 2.46
C ARG A 335 5.40 -14.56 2.87
N PHE A 336 6.20 -13.63 2.34
CA PHE A 336 7.65 -13.78 2.30
C PHE A 336 8.42 -12.54 2.78
N MET A 337 9.66 -12.79 3.20
CA MET A 337 10.76 -11.83 3.21
C MET A 337 11.95 -12.47 2.49
N ILE A 338 12.76 -11.70 1.79
CA ILE A 338 13.85 -12.24 0.97
C ILE A 338 15.18 -12.10 1.70
N ASP A 339 15.84 -13.22 2.00
CA ASP A 339 17.21 -13.25 2.47
C ASP A 339 18.18 -13.18 1.30
N THR A 340 18.88 -12.05 1.19
CA THR A 340 19.83 -11.78 0.09
C THR A 340 21.07 -12.69 0.13
N GLY A 341 21.38 -13.27 1.30
CA GLY A 341 22.51 -14.18 1.51
C GLY A 341 22.18 -15.64 1.21
N ALA A 342 20.94 -16.06 1.47
CA ALA A 342 20.51 -17.46 1.38
C ALA A 342 20.03 -17.89 -0.02
N THR A 343 19.91 -19.21 -0.22
CA THR A 343 19.37 -19.84 -1.43
C THR A 343 18.57 -21.10 -1.07
N SER A 344 17.59 -21.46 -1.89
CA SER A 344 16.87 -22.74 -1.79
C SER A 344 16.22 -22.99 -0.41
N LEU A 345 15.65 -21.94 0.18
CA LEU A 345 14.92 -22.01 1.44
C LEU A 345 13.54 -22.67 1.28
N LEU A 346 12.93 -22.61 0.09
CA LEU A 346 11.61 -23.24 -0.16
C LEU A 346 11.67 -24.76 -0.33
N SER A 347 12.85 -25.34 -0.59
CA SER A 347 13.02 -26.80 -0.69
C SER A 347 13.14 -27.50 0.66
N GLY A 348 13.33 -26.74 1.75
CA GLY A 348 13.46 -27.25 3.11
C GLY A 348 12.24 -26.93 3.97
N LYS A 349 12.34 -27.21 5.27
CA LYS A 349 11.32 -26.79 6.24
C LYS A 349 11.16 -25.26 6.21
N PRO A 350 9.92 -24.73 6.20
CA PRO A 350 9.68 -23.30 6.27
C PRO A 350 10.43 -22.64 7.44
N LYS A 351 11.14 -21.56 7.15
CA LYS A 351 11.84 -20.73 8.14
C LYS A 351 11.19 -19.37 8.18
N THR A 352 11.00 -18.80 9.37
CA THR A 352 10.55 -17.42 9.55
C THR A 352 11.66 -16.59 10.19
N ILE A 353 11.51 -15.26 10.17
CA ILE A 353 12.45 -14.39 10.88
C ILE A 353 12.37 -14.63 12.40
N SER A 354 13.51 -14.81 13.05
CA SER A 354 13.57 -14.86 14.51
C SER A 354 13.25 -13.48 15.09
N SER A 355 12.47 -13.45 16.18
CA SER A 355 12.22 -12.22 16.95
C SER A 355 13.50 -11.56 17.51
N LYS A 356 14.61 -12.30 17.57
CA LYS A 356 15.93 -11.81 18.00
C LYS A 356 16.89 -11.52 16.83
N SER A 357 16.40 -11.56 15.59
CA SER A 357 17.23 -11.31 14.42
C SER A 357 17.85 -9.92 14.48
N LYS A 358 19.15 -9.84 14.21
CA LYS A 358 19.89 -8.58 14.04
C LYS A 358 20.16 -8.26 12.56
N ALA A 359 19.52 -9.01 11.66
CA ALA A 359 19.64 -8.78 10.23
C ALA A 359 19.07 -7.39 9.88
N MET A 360 19.75 -6.69 8.99
CA MET A 360 19.29 -5.40 8.50
C MET A 360 18.07 -5.64 7.62
N GLN A 361 16.95 -5.01 7.96
CA GLN A 361 15.75 -5.03 7.13
C GLN A 361 15.71 -3.80 6.25
N VAL A 362 15.48 -4.02 4.96
CA VAL A 362 15.35 -2.98 3.93
C VAL A 362 14.11 -3.25 3.09
N SER A 363 13.49 -2.21 2.55
CA SER A 363 12.40 -2.30 1.61
C SER A 363 12.89 -2.44 0.16
N GLY A 364 11.96 -2.55 -0.78
CA GLY A 364 12.29 -2.60 -2.22
C GLY A 364 12.87 -1.29 -2.76
N GLU A 365 12.62 -0.19 -2.07
CA GLU A 365 13.10 1.16 -2.33
C GLU A 365 13.47 1.78 -0.98
N GLU A 366 14.62 2.45 -0.92
CA GLU A 366 15.18 3.05 0.28
C GLU A 366 15.72 4.46 -0.01
N SER A 367 15.90 5.23 1.05
CA SER A 367 16.74 6.43 1.03
C SER A 367 17.83 6.25 2.10
N LEU A 368 19.05 6.70 1.82
CA LEU A 368 20.11 6.70 2.82
C LEU A 368 20.99 7.95 2.71
N LEU A 369 21.57 8.36 3.84
CA LEU A 369 22.57 9.43 3.87
C LEU A 369 23.96 8.83 3.83
N LEU A 370 24.75 9.17 2.80
CA LEU A 370 26.16 8.84 2.66
C LEU A 370 26.99 10.13 2.69
N ASP A 371 27.86 10.26 3.70
CA ASP A 371 28.72 11.43 3.90
C ASP A 371 27.95 12.77 3.87
N GLY A 372 26.69 12.74 4.32
CA GLY A 372 25.79 13.91 4.35
C GLY A 372 24.98 14.15 3.07
N ILE A 373 25.09 13.28 2.07
CA ILE A 373 24.28 13.32 0.84
C ILE A 373 23.19 12.27 0.90
N GLU A 374 21.94 12.67 0.68
CA GLU A 374 20.83 11.74 0.55
C GLU A 374 20.83 11.11 -0.83
N LEU A 375 20.76 9.78 -0.88
CA LEU A 375 20.74 9.00 -2.11
C LEU A 375 19.54 8.06 -2.09
N THR A 376 18.89 7.92 -3.24
CA THR A 376 18.02 6.78 -3.50
C THR A 376 18.84 5.50 -3.42
N ALA A 377 18.28 4.49 -2.77
CA ALA A 377 18.93 3.20 -2.60
C ALA A 377 18.02 2.02 -2.90
N GLU A 378 18.60 0.94 -3.43
CA GLU A 378 17.87 -0.29 -3.72
C GLU A 378 18.64 -1.54 -3.27
N PRO A 379 17.96 -2.57 -2.75
CA PRO A 379 18.61 -3.81 -2.38
C PRO A 379 18.90 -4.69 -3.59
N SER A 380 20.07 -5.33 -3.56
CA SER A 380 20.48 -6.26 -4.62
C SER A 380 20.55 -7.70 -4.14
N LEU A 381 19.96 -8.58 -4.94
CA LEU A 381 20.08 -10.03 -4.80
C LEU A 381 21.40 -10.56 -5.38
N VAL A 382 22.15 -9.73 -6.11
CA VAL A 382 23.38 -10.15 -6.81
C VAL A 382 24.62 -9.49 -6.20
N VAL A 383 24.55 -8.19 -5.93
CA VAL A 383 25.69 -7.40 -5.46
C VAL A 383 26.05 -7.78 -4.03
N LYS A 384 27.32 -8.17 -3.82
CA LYS A 384 27.85 -8.55 -2.51
C LYS A 384 28.32 -7.32 -1.73
N THR A 385 29.27 -6.58 -2.29
CA THR A 385 29.81 -5.36 -1.64
C THR A 385 28.87 -4.19 -1.95
N PRO A 386 28.42 -3.40 -0.96
CA PRO A 386 27.64 -2.19 -1.21
C PRO A 386 28.30 -1.32 -2.29
N LEU A 387 27.50 -0.74 -3.17
CA LEU A 387 27.99 -0.13 -4.40
C LEU A 387 27.33 1.23 -4.61
N LEU A 388 28.14 2.27 -4.72
CA LEU A 388 27.72 3.59 -5.16
C LEU A 388 27.89 3.68 -6.68
N LYS A 389 26.82 4.05 -7.39
CA LYS A 389 26.83 4.28 -8.84
C LYS A 389 26.85 5.78 -9.08
N VAL A 390 27.85 6.26 -9.82
CA VAL A 390 28.10 7.68 -10.08
C VAL A 390 28.29 7.96 -11.55
N ALA A 391 28.05 9.19 -11.99
CA ALA A 391 28.30 9.59 -13.39
C ALA A 391 29.74 9.36 -13.85
N SER A 392 30.73 9.62 -12.99
CA SER A 392 32.14 9.32 -13.25
C SER A 392 32.97 9.34 -11.97
N PHE A 393 34.15 8.74 -12.03
CA PHE A 393 35.18 8.88 -11.02
C PHE A 393 36.58 8.85 -11.64
N GLU A 394 37.55 9.44 -10.96
CA GLU A 394 38.96 9.47 -11.37
C GLU A 394 39.85 8.90 -10.27
N ILE A 395 40.77 8.01 -10.65
CA ILE A 395 41.79 7.46 -9.74
C ILE A 395 43.10 8.21 -9.95
N PHE A 396 43.75 8.62 -8.86
CA PHE A 396 45.02 9.31 -8.88
C PHE A 396 45.90 8.88 -7.70
N GLU A 397 47.22 9.08 -7.83
CA GLU A 397 48.16 8.78 -6.75
C GLU A 397 48.54 10.05 -5.98
N LYS A 398 48.54 9.98 -4.65
CA LYS A 398 49.00 11.06 -3.77
C LYS A 398 49.81 10.49 -2.62
N LYS A 399 51.11 10.82 -2.58
CA LYS A 399 52.07 10.35 -1.56
C LYS A 399 52.15 8.82 -1.47
N GLY A 400 52.23 8.12 -2.61
CA GLY A 400 52.36 6.65 -2.64
C GLY A 400 51.09 5.89 -2.28
N LYS A 401 49.93 6.55 -2.25
CA LYS A 401 48.61 5.94 -2.03
C LYS A 401 47.69 6.30 -3.17
N GLU A 402 46.90 5.34 -3.63
CA GLU A 402 45.84 5.59 -4.61
C GLU A 402 44.62 6.24 -3.93
N TRP A 403 44.01 7.19 -4.62
CA TRP A 403 42.81 7.92 -4.22
C TRP A 403 41.81 7.88 -5.35
N VAL A 404 40.54 8.00 -5.01
CA VAL A 404 39.45 8.20 -5.98
C VAL A 404 38.76 9.52 -5.71
N THR A 405 38.46 10.26 -6.76
CA THR A 405 37.62 11.45 -6.75
C THR A 405 36.35 11.20 -7.55
N TYR A 406 35.22 11.62 -7.01
CA TYR A 406 33.91 11.56 -7.67
C TYR A 406 33.03 12.71 -7.17
N TYR A 407 31.88 12.91 -7.82
CA TYR A 407 30.91 13.94 -7.46
C TYR A 407 29.58 13.30 -7.10
N LEU A 408 28.88 13.88 -6.14
CA LEU A 408 27.48 13.57 -5.86
C LEU A 408 26.68 14.85 -5.82
N THR A 409 25.45 14.79 -6.34
CA THR A 409 24.54 15.93 -6.31
C THR A 409 23.79 15.96 -4.99
N ASP A 410 23.75 17.12 -4.32
CA ASP A 410 22.94 17.28 -3.11
C ASP A 410 21.48 17.62 -3.41
N GLN A 411 20.66 17.73 -2.36
CA GLN A 411 19.23 18.03 -2.45
C GLN A 411 18.90 19.38 -3.14
N ASN A 412 19.85 20.30 -3.25
CA ASN A 412 19.68 21.58 -3.94
C ASN A 412 20.11 21.52 -5.42
N GLY A 413 20.57 20.35 -5.89
CA GLY A 413 21.13 20.20 -7.23
C GLY A 413 22.61 20.62 -7.32
N GLU A 414 23.28 20.88 -6.19
CA GLU A 414 24.69 21.27 -6.20
C GLU A 414 25.60 20.04 -6.18
N ALA A 415 26.53 19.97 -7.14
CA ALA A 415 27.53 18.91 -7.18
C ALA A 415 28.60 19.11 -6.11
N LYS A 416 28.77 18.12 -5.23
CA LYS A 416 29.80 18.08 -4.20
C LYS A 416 30.87 17.06 -4.55
N GLN A 417 32.12 17.50 -4.50
CA GLN A 417 33.29 16.67 -4.75
C GLN A 417 33.68 15.88 -3.51
N PHE A 418 33.98 14.59 -3.70
CA PHE A 418 34.54 13.71 -2.68
C PHE A 418 35.87 13.14 -3.17
N SER A 419 36.91 13.21 -2.34
CA SER A 419 38.19 12.56 -2.60
C SER A 419 38.55 11.65 -1.43
N LYS A 420 38.65 10.35 -1.68
CA LYS A 420 38.85 9.33 -0.64
C LYS A 420 40.03 8.41 -0.97
N PRO A 421 40.82 7.98 0.02
CA PRO A 421 41.88 7.01 -0.20
C PRO A 421 41.28 5.64 -0.53
N ILE A 422 41.84 4.96 -1.53
CA ILE A 422 41.39 3.63 -1.94
C ILE A 422 41.90 2.62 -0.91
N ASN A 423 40.97 1.90 -0.28
CA ASN A 423 41.29 0.83 0.67
C ASN A 423 41.68 -0.46 -0.06
N LYS A 424 40.98 -0.79 -1.15
CA LYS A 424 41.29 -1.90 -2.06
C LYS A 424 40.54 -1.71 -3.38
N THR A 425 40.90 -2.50 -4.38
CA THR A 425 40.17 -2.58 -5.66
C THR A 425 39.41 -3.91 -5.78
N LEU A 426 38.30 -3.91 -6.50
CA LEU A 426 37.52 -5.10 -6.83
C LEU A 426 37.41 -5.21 -8.35
N LYS A 427 37.75 -6.38 -8.89
CA LYS A 427 37.52 -6.69 -10.31
C LYS A 427 36.17 -7.40 -10.47
N VAL A 428 35.27 -6.81 -11.27
CA VAL A 428 33.93 -7.35 -11.54
C VAL A 428 33.69 -7.33 -13.05
N GLY A 429 33.77 -8.51 -13.68
CA GLY A 429 33.88 -8.58 -15.14
C GLY A 429 35.14 -7.82 -15.59
N ASP A 430 34.96 -6.87 -16.50
CA ASP A 430 36.04 -6.02 -17.01
C ASP A 430 36.20 -4.71 -16.23
N SER A 431 35.26 -4.40 -15.31
CA SER A 431 35.32 -3.19 -14.47
C SER A 431 36.26 -3.38 -13.27
N THR A 432 37.00 -2.31 -12.94
CA THR A 432 37.79 -2.21 -11.70
C THR A 432 37.17 -1.15 -10.81
N ARG A 433 36.65 -1.57 -9.66
CA ARG A 433 35.89 -0.73 -8.72
C ARG A 433 36.76 -0.38 -7.51
N PRO A 434 37.08 0.90 -7.25
CA PRO A 434 37.74 1.29 -6.02
C PRO A 434 36.78 1.13 -4.84
N VAL A 435 37.30 0.64 -3.72
CA VAL A 435 36.56 0.52 -2.45
C VAL A 435 37.10 1.54 -1.47
N VAL A 436 36.20 2.36 -0.94
CA VAL A 436 36.48 3.43 0.02
C VAL A 436 35.59 3.30 1.24
N PHE A 437 35.86 4.06 2.29
CA PHE A 437 34.99 4.17 3.47
C PHE A 437 34.16 5.45 3.41
N GLY A 438 32.93 5.39 3.90
CA GLY A 438 32.09 6.55 4.14
C GLY A 438 31.18 6.36 5.32
N THR A 439 30.64 7.48 5.79
CA THR A 439 29.74 7.53 6.94
C THR A 439 28.31 7.45 6.45
N PHE A 440 27.64 6.35 6.79
CA PHE A 440 26.23 6.14 6.53
C PHE A 440 25.40 6.58 7.73
N THR A 441 24.20 7.13 7.53
CA THR A 441 23.19 7.20 8.58
C THR A 441 22.16 6.09 8.34
N LEU A 442 22.13 5.10 9.22
CA LEU A 442 21.25 3.93 9.13
C LEU A 442 20.47 3.81 10.43
N TYR A 443 19.14 3.80 10.36
CA TYR A 443 18.28 3.77 11.56
C TYR A 443 18.57 4.94 12.53
N GLY A 444 18.91 6.12 12.00
CA GLY A 444 19.30 7.29 12.79
C GLY A 444 20.73 7.29 13.33
N GLU A 445 21.47 6.19 13.17
CA GLU A 445 22.83 6.04 13.71
C GLU A 445 23.90 6.20 12.62
N LYS A 446 24.99 6.89 12.96
CA LYS A 446 26.14 7.04 12.05
C LYS A 446 27.04 5.81 12.10
N VAL A 447 27.25 5.17 10.96
CA VAL A 447 28.08 3.96 10.83
C VAL A 447 29.09 4.14 9.70
N GLU A 448 30.36 3.89 9.97
CA GLU A 448 31.41 3.86 8.94
C GLU A 448 31.44 2.49 8.26
N LEU A 449 31.25 2.44 6.94
CA LEU A 449 31.22 1.21 6.16
C LEU A 449 32.00 1.35 4.84
N PRO A 450 32.62 0.25 4.36
CA PRO A 450 33.23 0.23 3.04
C PRO A 450 32.18 0.05 1.94
N TYR A 451 32.33 0.79 0.84
CA TYR A 451 31.54 0.62 -0.38
C TYR A 451 32.44 0.71 -1.61
N ALA A 452 32.04 0.02 -2.67
CA ALA A 452 32.65 0.12 -3.99
C ALA A 452 32.04 1.30 -4.76
N ILE A 453 32.78 1.85 -5.72
CA ILE A 453 32.27 2.85 -6.66
C ILE A 453 32.30 2.24 -8.06
N ASP A 454 31.24 2.44 -8.82
CA ASP A 454 31.17 2.12 -10.25
C ASP A 454 30.44 3.22 -11.01
N VAL A 455 30.59 3.22 -12.33
CA VAL A 455 29.97 4.21 -13.20
C VAL A 455 28.52 3.82 -13.50
N LEU A 456 27.64 4.80 -13.69
CA LEU A 456 26.29 4.60 -14.20
C LEU A 456 26.30 3.86 -15.56
N ASP A 457 25.32 2.98 -15.75
CA ASP A 457 25.06 2.32 -17.03
C ASP A 457 24.38 3.32 -17.99
N GLU A 458 24.35 3.04 -19.31
CA GLU A 458 23.87 3.99 -20.34
C GLU A 458 22.41 4.43 -20.14
N ASP A 459 21.59 3.61 -19.48
CA ASP A 459 20.17 3.88 -19.18
C ASP A 459 19.93 4.53 -17.82
N GLU A 460 20.98 4.75 -17.03
CA GLU A 460 20.92 5.35 -15.70
C GLU A 460 21.28 6.84 -15.76
N THR A 461 20.47 7.67 -15.10
CA THR A 461 20.55 9.14 -15.25
C THR A 461 20.83 9.88 -13.95
N SER A 462 20.92 9.17 -12.83
CA SER A 462 21.14 9.79 -11.51
C SER A 462 21.95 8.86 -10.61
N ASP A 463 22.79 9.45 -9.78
CA ASP A 463 23.58 8.73 -8.79
C ASP A 463 22.66 7.99 -7.81
N TYR A 464 22.99 6.74 -7.49
CA TYR A 464 22.21 5.93 -6.55
C TYR A 464 23.08 4.92 -5.83
N PHE A 465 22.52 4.31 -4.77
CA PHE A 465 23.21 3.35 -3.95
C PHE A 465 22.60 1.96 -4.01
N VAL A 466 23.42 0.95 -4.25
CA VAL A 466 23.02 -0.46 -4.22
C VAL A 466 23.37 -1.05 -2.86
N ILE A 467 22.35 -1.43 -2.10
CA ILE A 467 22.46 -2.12 -0.82
C ILE A 467 22.87 -3.57 -1.10
N GLY A 468 24.18 -3.82 -0.98
CA GLY A 468 24.78 -5.14 -1.17
C GLY A 468 24.66 -6.04 0.08
N GLN A 469 24.79 -7.35 -0.12
CA GLN A 469 24.69 -8.38 0.94
C GLN A 469 25.62 -8.14 2.14
N LYS A 470 26.77 -7.49 1.94
CA LYS A 470 27.77 -7.19 2.97
C LYS A 470 27.56 -5.86 3.69
N MET A 471 26.46 -5.14 3.42
CA MET A 471 26.13 -3.92 4.14
C MET A 471 25.91 -4.16 5.64
N SER A 472 25.43 -5.36 5.99
CA SER A 472 25.30 -5.82 7.37
C SER A 472 25.99 -7.16 7.58
N LYS A 473 26.74 -7.28 8.68
CA LYS A 473 27.38 -8.54 9.09
C LYS A 473 26.36 -9.63 9.45
N ASN A 474 25.16 -9.23 9.86
CA ASN A 474 24.07 -10.14 10.24
C ASN A 474 23.15 -10.50 9.06
N GLY A 475 23.53 -10.10 7.83
CA GLY A 475 22.72 -10.28 6.64
C GLY A 475 21.76 -9.12 6.37
N VAL A 476 21.26 -9.07 5.13
CA VAL A 476 20.27 -8.10 4.66
C VAL A 476 19.02 -8.86 4.23
N LEU A 477 17.88 -8.50 4.81
CA LEU A 477 16.56 -9.03 4.51
C LEU A 477 15.72 -7.98 3.80
N ILE A 478 15.12 -8.34 2.67
CA ILE A 478 14.21 -7.47 1.94
C ILE A 478 12.78 -7.72 2.42
N ASN A 479 12.13 -6.67 2.92
CA ASN A 479 10.74 -6.64 3.35
C ASN A 479 9.95 -5.64 2.50
N THR A 480 9.21 -6.14 1.50
CA THR A 480 8.46 -5.30 0.56
C THR A 480 7.08 -4.84 1.08
N ARG A 481 6.75 -5.15 2.35
CA ARG A 481 5.48 -4.74 2.98
C ARG A 481 5.40 -3.24 3.21
N ALA A 482 6.54 -2.60 3.41
CA ALA A 482 6.69 -1.17 3.60
C ALA A 482 7.77 -0.63 2.66
N ASP A 483 7.92 0.70 2.68
CA ASP A 483 8.89 1.45 1.88
C ASP A 483 9.74 2.31 2.85
N HIS A 484 11.00 2.58 2.49
CA HIS A 484 12.02 3.31 3.26
C HIS A 484 12.22 2.81 4.72
N LEU A 485 12.55 1.54 4.91
CA LEU A 485 12.76 0.99 6.26
C LEU A 485 14.04 1.48 6.95
N LEU A 486 15.01 2.02 6.20
CA LEU A 486 16.22 2.63 6.77
C LEU A 486 15.96 4.04 7.34
N ASP A 487 14.99 4.76 6.77
CA ASP A 487 14.53 6.08 7.21
C ASP A 487 13.29 5.93 8.11
N SER A 488 13.55 5.67 9.39
CA SER A 488 12.51 5.30 10.36
C SER A 488 11.81 6.53 10.95
N TYR A 489 10.47 6.53 10.96
CA TYR A 489 9.64 7.55 11.62
C TYR A 489 8.98 6.98 12.89
N PRO A 490 8.82 7.77 13.96
CA PRO A 490 8.01 7.35 15.11
C PRO A 490 6.56 7.17 14.68
N LEU A 491 5.88 6.17 15.23
CA LEU A 491 4.44 6.01 15.02
C LEU A 491 3.64 6.96 15.93
N PHE A 492 2.52 7.45 15.44
CA PHE A 492 1.60 8.30 16.19
C PHE A 492 0.14 7.98 15.85
N LYS A 493 -0.75 8.16 16.83
CA LYS A 493 -2.20 8.03 16.65
C LYS A 493 -2.76 9.25 15.94
N ALA A 494 -3.73 9.02 15.06
CA ALA A 494 -4.54 10.07 14.46
C ALA A 494 -6.00 9.58 14.32
N GLY A 495 -6.93 10.52 14.41
CA GLY A 495 -8.33 10.30 14.06
C GLY A 495 -8.54 10.27 12.55
N HIS A 496 -9.75 9.89 12.15
CA HIS A 496 -10.16 9.89 10.74
C HIS A 496 -10.21 11.31 10.15
N ILE A 497 -10.46 12.32 10.99
CA ILE A 497 -10.33 13.76 10.66
C ILE A 497 -9.29 14.38 11.58
N GLU A 498 -8.43 15.23 11.03
CA GLU A 498 -7.46 16.05 11.76
C GLU A 498 -7.31 17.41 11.08
N VAL A 499 -6.75 18.41 11.77
CA VAL A 499 -6.36 19.69 11.18
C VAL A 499 -4.95 19.58 10.60
N ALA A 500 -4.78 19.86 9.32
CA ALA A 500 -3.46 19.93 8.68
C ALA A 500 -3.16 21.35 8.19
N GLN A 501 -1.88 21.71 8.19
CA GLN A 501 -1.39 22.91 7.51
C GLN A 501 -0.89 22.53 6.12
N VAL A 502 -1.42 23.17 5.08
CA VAL A 502 -1.13 22.89 3.67
C VAL A 502 -0.79 24.19 2.97
N GLU A 503 0.45 24.34 2.53
CA GLU A 503 0.95 25.59 1.92
C GLU A 503 0.61 26.84 2.77
N GLY A 504 0.73 26.69 4.09
CA GLY A 504 0.43 27.73 5.08
C GLY A 504 -1.03 27.85 5.52
N LEU A 505 -2.00 27.21 4.83
CA LEU A 505 -3.42 27.22 5.19
C LEU A 505 -3.73 26.09 6.18
N SER A 506 -4.47 26.35 7.26
CA SER A 506 -4.84 25.32 8.25
C SER A 506 -6.32 24.99 8.18
N PHE A 507 -6.65 23.72 7.93
CA PHE A 507 -8.05 23.27 7.82
C PHE A 507 -8.21 21.75 8.09
N PRO A 508 -9.42 21.28 8.41
CA PRO A 508 -9.70 19.86 8.60
C PRO A 508 -9.53 19.04 7.32
N VAL A 509 -8.83 17.92 7.44
CA VAL A 509 -8.55 16.98 6.36
C VAL A 509 -8.97 15.58 6.74
N LYS A 510 -9.39 14.79 5.74
CA LYS A 510 -9.76 13.39 5.94
C LYS A 510 -8.54 12.48 5.75
N LEU A 511 -8.24 11.64 6.73
CA LEU A 511 -7.18 10.64 6.66
C LEU A 511 -7.78 9.35 6.10
N ASP A 512 -7.45 9.05 4.85
CA ASP A 512 -8.07 7.98 4.06
C ASP A 512 -7.02 6.92 3.70
N THR A 513 -7.00 5.84 4.48
CA THR A 513 -6.03 4.76 4.28
C THR A 513 -6.25 3.99 2.98
N GLY A 514 -7.42 4.14 2.35
CA GLY A 514 -7.76 3.57 1.05
C GLY A 514 -7.15 4.35 -0.13
N ALA A 515 -6.81 5.62 0.03
CA ALA A 515 -6.24 6.45 -1.04
C ALA A 515 -4.73 6.22 -1.23
N ASP A 516 -4.25 5.93 -2.45
CA ASP A 516 -2.80 5.83 -2.73
C ASP A 516 -2.10 7.19 -2.66
N VAL A 517 -2.75 8.21 -3.24
CA VAL A 517 -2.24 9.58 -3.34
C VAL A 517 -3.27 10.54 -2.78
N SER A 518 -2.78 11.51 -2.02
CA SER A 518 -3.56 12.61 -1.44
C SER A 518 -4.26 13.44 -2.52
N SER A 519 -5.38 14.08 -2.18
CA SER A 519 -6.14 14.92 -3.14
C SER A 519 -6.70 16.14 -2.46
N ILE A 520 -6.72 17.27 -3.18
CA ILE A 520 -7.24 18.55 -2.69
C ILE A 520 -8.31 19.09 -3.64
N ASN A 521 -9.22 19.90 -3.10
CA ASN A 521 -10.15 20.68 -3.91
C ASN A 521 -9.38 21.63 -4.82
N ALA A 522 -9.71 21.61 -6.11
CA ALA A 522 -9.14 22.52 -7.09
C ALA A 522 -10.21 22.87 -8.13
N GLN A 523 -10.51 24.17 -8.22
CA GLN A 523 -11.40 24.77 -9.21
C GLN A 523 -10.57 25.54 -10.25
N ASN A 524 -11.20 25.89 -11.39
CA ASN A 524 -10.56 26.71 -12.44
C ASN A 524 -9.20 26.17 -12.92
N ILE A 525 -9.03 24.85 -12.95
CA ILE A 525 -7.77 24.18 -13.30
C ILE A 525 -7.41 24.49 -14.76
N LYS A 526 -6.27 25.17 -14.97
CA LYS A 526 -5.70 25.48 -16.29
C LYS A 526 -4.27 24.99 -16.36
N GLN A 527 -3.98 24.10 -17.31
CA GLN A 527 -2.62 23.65 -17.60
C GLN A 527 -1.99 24.54 -18.68
N PHE A 528 -0.70 24.84 -18.56
CA PHE A 528 0.07 25.63 -19.52
C PHE A 528 1.55 25.24 -19.44
N GLU A 529 2.37 25.75 -20.35
CA GLU A 529 3.82 25.56 -20.33
C GLU A 529 4.52 26.88 -19.96
N LYS A 530 5.54 26.80 -19.11
CA LYS A 530 6.38 27.95 -18.75
C LYS A 530 7.83 27.50 -18.63
N ASP A 531 8.73 28.16 -19.34
CA ASP A 531 10.17 27.85 -19.34
C ASP A 531 10.47 26.36 -19.66
N GLY A 532 9.68 25.77 -20.58
CA GLY A 532 9.79 24.36 -20.98
C GLY A 532 9.23 23.35 -19.95
N LYS A 533 8.62 23.81 -18.86
CA LYS A 533 8.04 22.98 -17.80
C LYS A 533 6.51 22.97 -17.87
N PRO A 534 5.85 21.82 -17.63
CA PRO A 534 4.40 21.76 -17.52
C PRO A 534 3.95 22.39 -16.19
N MET A 535 3.02 23.35 -16.27
CA MET A 535 2.49 24.11 -15.15
C MET A 535 0.98 23.96 -15.04
N VAL A 536 0.44 24.17 -13.84
CA VAL A 536 -1.00 24.26 -13.61
C VAL A 536 -1.33 25.41 -12.67
N SER A 537 -2.36 26.20 -13.03
CA SER A 537 -2.98 27.18 -12.14
C SER A 537 -4.37 26.71 -11.72
N PHE A 538 -4.73 26.89 -10.46
CA PHE A 538 -6.05 26.53 -9.93
C PHE A 538 -6.41 27.35 -8.68
N SER A 539 -7.70 27.44 -8.38
CA SER A 539 -8.23 28.10 -7.18
C SER A 539 -8.61 27.03 -6.16
N TYR A 540 -8.07 27.12 -4.96
CA TYR A 540 -8.52 26.36 -3.80
C TYR A 540 -9.60 27.14 -3.07
N GLN A 541 -10.68 26.46 -2.69
CA GLN A 541 -11.73 26.99 -1.81
C GLN A 541 -12.21 25.87 -0.86
N ASN A 542 -12.67 26.22 0.33
CA ASN A 542 -13.41 25.31 1.22
C ASN A 542 -14.69 25.96 1.76
N ASP A 543 -15.51 25.17 2.45
CA ASP A 543 -16.77 25.60 3.06
C ASP A 543 -16.59 26.53 4.28
N LEU A 544 -15.37 26.65 4.79
CA LEU A 544 -14.95 27.62 5.81
C LEU A 544 -14.63 29.00 5.21
N GLY A 545 -14.77 29.16 3.89
CA GLY A 545 -14.50 30.42 3.18
C GLY A 545 -13.02 30.72 2.96
N MET A 546 -12.11 29.76 3.23
CA MET A 546 -10.71 29.93 2.84
C MET A 546 -10.57 29.82 1.33
N GLU A 547 -9.82 30.75 0.75
CA GLU A 547 -9.54 30.80 -0.67
C GLU A 547 -8.06 31.10 -0.91
N LYS A 548 -7.46 30.43 -1.89
CA LYS A 548 -6.09 30.69 -2.34
C LYS A 548 -5.89 30.21 -3.77
N ASP A 549 -5.27 31.05 -4.59
CA ASP A 549 -4.84 30.66 -5.93
C ASP A 549 -3.42 30.08 -5.89
N PHE A 550 -3.22 29.03 -6.68
CA PHE A 550 -1.93 28.34 -6.82
C PHE A 550 -1.48 28.32 -8.27
N THR A 551 -0.17 28.38 -8.47
CA THR A 551 0.48 28.08 -9.75
C THR A 551 1.70 27.20 -9.46
N LEU A 552 1.64 25.93 -9.85
CA LEU A 552 2.62 24.90 -9.48
C LEU A 552 3.04 24.09 -10.70
N GLU A 553 4.23 23.49 -10.64
CA GLU A 553 4.73 22.54 -11.65
C GLU A 553 3.93 21.24 -11.57
N VAL A 554 3.56 20.69 -12.73
CA VAL A 554 2.88 19.39 -12.83
C VAL A 554 3.94 18.30 -12.83
N VAL A 555 3.98 17.51 -11.75
CA VAL A 555 4.97 16.44 -11.58
C VAL A 555 4.48 15.08 -12.05
N ASP A 556 3.16 14.90 -12.22
CA ASP A 556 2.54 13.66 -12.72
C ASP A 556 1.11 13.92 -13.24
N SER A 557 0.50 12.94 -13.90
CA SER A 557 -0.88 13.01 -14.40
C SER A 557 -1.61 11.68 -14.18
N MET A 558 -2.74 11.73 -13.46
CA MET A 558 -3.54 10.55 -13.16
C MET A 558 -4.70 10.37 -14.14
N LYS A 559 -4.73 9.23 -14.81
CA LYS A 559 -5.85 8.83 -15.68
C LYS A 559 -6.90 8.07 -14.89
N ILE A 560 -8.05 8.70 -14.69
CA ILE A 560 -9.14 8.15 -13.86
C ILE A 560 -10.32 7.79 -14.76
N ARG A 561 -10.82 6.57 -14.61
CA ARG A 561 -12.01 6.08 -15.32
C ARG A 561 -13.05 5.68 -14.27
N ALA A 562 -14.15 6.44 -14.18
CA ALA A 562 -15.14 6.23 -13.12
C ALA A 562 -16.07 5.03 -13.40
N LYS A 563 -16.45 4.80 -14.67
CA LYS A 563 -17.17 3.60 -15.10
C LYS A 563 -16.59 2.97 -16.36
N LYS A 564 -16.82 1.66 -16.54
CA LYS A 564 -16.49 0.95 -17.77
C LYS A 564 -17.24 1.60 -18.95
N GLY A 565 -16.49 2.09 -19.95
CA GLY A 565 -17.03 2.78 -21.12
C GLY A 565 -16.91 4.31 -21.10
N GLU A 566 -16.67 4.94 -19.95
CA GLU A 566 -16.50 6.40 -19.88
C GLU A 566 -15.13 6.85 -20.40
N LYS A 567 -15.08 8.08 -20.95
CA LYS A 567 -13.83 8.75 -21.31
C LYS A 567 -13.02 9.00 -20.04
N PRO A 568 -11.75 8.56 -19.98
CA PRO A 568 -10.91 8.83 -18.83
C PRO A 568 -10.72 10.32 -18.61
N THR A 569 -10.87 10.78 -17.37
CA THR A 569 -10.47 12.12 -16.96
C THR A 569 -8.99 12.09 -16.58
N ILE A 570 -8.20 13.01 -17.11
CA ILE A 570 -6.81 13.20 -16.70
C ILE A 570 -6.81 14.28 -15.62
N ARG A 571 -6.17 13.99 -14.49
CA ARG A 571 -6.03 14.95 -13.39
C ARG A 571 -4.55 15.27 -13.16
N PRO A 572 -4.15 16.55 -13.15
CA PRO A 572 -2.79 16.94 -12.81
C PRO A 572 -2.45 16.59 -11.36
N VAL A 573 -1.18 16.29 -11.12
CA VAL A 573 -0.62 16.07 -9.80
C VAL A 573 0.50 17.08 -9.59
N VAL A 574 0.48 17.74 -8.44
CA VAL A 574 1.46 18.76 -8.02
C VAL A 574 2.12 18.32 -6.72
N GLU A 575 3.24 18.93 -6.35
CA GLU A 575 3.80 18.78 -5.00
C GLU A 575 3.34 19.90 -4.08
N MET A 576 2.92 19.57 -2.86
CA MET A 576 2.52 20.55 -1.84
C MET A 576 3.13 20.19 -0.49
N GLN A 577 3.52 21.21 0.26
CA GLN A 577 3.99 21.11 1.64
C GLN A 577 2.81 20.88 2.58
N VAL A 578 2.85 19.79 3.34
CA VAL A 578 1.80 19.39 4.29
C VAL A 578 2.42 19.12 5.65
N LYS A 579 1.84 19.71 6.69
CA LYS A 579 2.18 19.46 8.09
C LYS A 579 0.96 18.95 8.85
N LEU A 580 1.13 17.86 9.59
CA LEU A 580 0.13 17.26 10.47
C LEU A 580 0.79 16.93 11.82
N GLY A 581 0.42 17.64 12.88
CA GLY A 581 1.20 17.61 14.13
C GLY A 581 2.64 18.06 13.87
N GLU A 582 3.62 17.26 14.31
CA GLU A 582 5.05 17.51 14.05
C GLU A 582 5.54 16.93 12.72
N LEU A 583 4.74 16.09 12.05
CA LEU A 583 5.13 15.50 10.78
C LEU A 583 4.93 16.51 9.66
N GLU A 584 6.01 16.88 9.01
CA GLU A 584 6.01 17.78 7.86
C GLU A 584 6.64 17.10 6.63
N LYS A 585 5.89 17.06 5.52
CA LYS A 585 6.29 16.40 4.27
C LYS A 585 5.80 17.17 3.04
N LYS A 586 6.68 17.26 2.05
CA LYS A 586 6.30 17.62 0.68
C LYS A 586 5.75 16.38 0.00
N ILE A 587 4.49 16.40 -0.43
CA ILE A 587 3.80 15.23 -1.00
C ILE A 587 3.17 15.55 -2.34
N ARG A 588 3.00 14.50 -3.17
CA ARG A 588 2.16 14.57 -4.37
C ARG A 588 0.69 14.71 -4.02
N VAL A 589 0.00 15.66 -4.64
CA VAL A 589 -1.42 15.96 -4.43
C VAL A 589 -2.13 15.99 -5.78
N ASN A 590 -3.16 15.17 -5.91
CA ASN A 590 -4.03 15.12 -7.08
C ASN A 590 -5.07 16.26 -7.05
N LEU A 591 -5.15 17.03 -8.14
CA LEU A 591 -6.08 18.14 -8.26
C LEU A 591 -7.45 17.67 -8.77
N LYS A 592 -8.49 17.89 -7.96
CA LYS A 592 -9.86 17.49 -8.30
C LYS A 592 -10.85 18.51 -7.76
N ASP A 593 -11.88 18.82 -8.53
CA ASP A 593 -13.04 19.51 -7.97
C ASP A 593 -13.73 18.64 -6.90
N ARG A 594 -13.64 19.13 -5.67
CA ARG A 594 -14.19 18.58 -4.44
C ARG A 594 -15.07 19.60 -3.72
N SER A 595 -15.52 20.66 -4.40
CA SER A 595 -16.40 21.72 -3.86
C SER A 595 -17.64 21.18 -3.15
N ARG A 596 -18.09 19.99 -3.52
CA ARG A 596 -19.23 19.28 -2.91
C ARG A 596 -18.89 18.46 -1.66
N PHE A 597 -17.68 18.47 -1.14
CA PHE A 597 -17.31 17.70 0.06
C PHE A 597 -16.96 18.69 1.17
N HIS A 598 -17.46 18.45 2.38
CA HIS A 598 -17.11 19.22 3.59
C HIS A 598 -15.58 19.25 3.76
N TYR A 599 -14.97 18.06 3.84
CA TYR A 599 -13.51 17.93 3.85
C TYR A 599 -12.92 18.07 2.43
N SER A 600 -12.41 19.27 2.16
CA SER A 600 -11.83 19.68 0.89
C SER A 600 -10.55 18.90 0.52
N MET A 601 -9.86 18.30 1.47
CA MET A 601 -8.64 17.49 1.25
C MET A 601 -8.73 16.09 1.86
N ILE A 602 -8.06 15.15 1.18
CA ILE A 602 -7.78 13.79 1.66
C ILE A 602 -6.27 13.61 1.74
N LEU A 603 -5.78 13.13 2.89
CA LEU A 603 -4.43 12.61 3.04
C LEU A 603 -4.44 11.09 2.88
N GLY A 604 -3.73 10.59 1.87
CA GLY A 604 -3.61 9.17 1.54
C GLY A 604 -2.29 8.54 1.98
N LYS A 605 -2.03 7.30 1.54
CA LYS A 605 -0.80 6.53 1.88
C LYS A 605 0.48 7.33 1.68
N ASN A 606 0.58 8.14 0.62
CA ASN A 606 1.79 8.90 0.34
C ASN A 606 2.16 9.93 1.43
N PHE A 607 1.23 10.29 2.32
CA PHE A 607 1.52 11.02 3.56
C PHE A 607 1.46 10.09 4.79
N LEU A 608 0.42 9.25 4.89
CA LEU A 608 0.18 8.42 6.07
C LEU A 608 1.27 7.36 6.35
N LYS A 609 2.06 6.98 5.34
CA LYS A 609 3.15 6.00 5.50
C LYS A 609 4.22 6.42 6.52
N TYR A 610 4.36 7.72 6.75
CA TYR A 610 5.35 8.32 7.67
C TYR A 610 4.91 8.30 9.14
N GLY A 611 4.29 7.20 9.58
CA GLY A 611 4.03 6.93 11.00
C GLY A 611 2.58 7.10 11.48
N ALA A 612 1.66 7.57 10.63
CA ALA A 612 0.27 7.76 11.03
C ALA A 612 -0.48 6.42 11.20
N VAL A 613 -0.98 6.17 12.40
CA VAL A 613 -1.85 5.04 12.75
C VAL A 613 -3.26 5.58 12.99
N VAL A 614 -4.14 5.33 12.02
CA VAL A 614 -5.44 6.02 11.91
C VAL A 614 -6.56 5.19 12.52
N GLY A 615 -7.33 5.80 13.42
CA GLY A 615 -8.59 5.26 13.96
C GLY A 615 -9.78 5.77 13.15
N SER A 616 -10.82 4.94 12.98
CA SER A 616 -12.01 5.32 12.21
C SER A 616 -13.12 5.93 13.07
N GLU A 617 -13.08 5.64 14.37
CA GLU A 617 -14.12 5.91 15.36
C GLU A 617 -13.95 7.26 16.08
N HIS A 618 -12.78 7.89 15.94
CA HIS A 618 -12.48 9.18 16.57
C HIS A 618 -12.01 10.19 15.53
N ASN A 619 -12.30 11.45 15.78
CA ASN A 619 -11.74 12.59 15.06
C ASN A 619 -10.87 13.39 16.04
N TYR A 620 -9.89 14.14 15.54
CA TYR A 620 -9.12 15.10 16.33
C TYR A 620 -8.41 14.45 17.52
N ILE A 621 -7.66 13.36 17.25
CA ILE A 621 -6.82 12.70 18.28
C ILE A 621 -5.47 13.41 18.39
N LEU A 622 -4.90 13.78 17.25
CA LEU A 622 -3.59 14.41 17.15
C LEU A 622 -3.68 15.94 17.25
N THR A 623 -4.78 16.51 16.78
CA THR A 623 -5.00 17.95 16.70
C THR A 623 -6.29 18.34 17.43
N GLU A 624 -6.40 19.60 17.83
CA GLU A 624 -7.61 20.10 18.48
C GLU A 624 -8.75 20.26 17.48
N LYS A 625 -9.96 19.86 17.89
CA LYS A 625 -11.20 20.10 17.12
C LYS A 625 -11.44 21.60 17.05
N PRO A 626 -11.53 22.21 15.84
CA PRO A 626 -11.84 23.63 15.73
C PRO A 626 -13.25 23.96 16.22
N ASP A 627 -13.43 25.13 16.85
CA ASP A 627 -14.73 25.58 17.41
C ASP A 627 -15.88 25.64 16.39
N TYR A 628 -15.55 25.82 15.10
CA TYR A 628 -16.53 25.89 14.02
C TYR A 628 -16.99 24.52 13.52
N GLU A 629 -16.29 23.43 13.88
CA GLU A 629 -16.71 22.06 13.57
C GLU A 629 -17.74 21.62 14.60
N LYS A 630 -18.96 21.29 14.17
CA LYS A 630 -20.03 20.85 15.06
C LYS A 630 -19.86 19.42 15.53
#